data_AF-A0A835I4S8-F1
#
_entry.id   AF-A0A835I4S8-F1
#
_cell.length_a   1.000
_cell.length_b   1.000
_cell.length_c   1.000
_cell.angle_alpha   90.00
_cell.angle_beta   90.00
_cell.angle_gamma   90.00
#
_symmetry.space_group_name_H-M   'P 1'
#
loop_
_entity.id
_entity.type
_entity.pdbx_description
1 polymer ?
#
loop_
_entity_poly.entity_id
_entity_poly.type
_entity_poly.pdbx_seq_one_letter_code
_entity_poly.pdbx_strand_id
1 'polypeptide(L)'
;MIPSRASTGVWKAALFIIEFIERLCYFGISTNLITYLTKVICQDIKNVARSVNYWVGVTTMMPLIGGFLADSYLGRFNMVLLSSSIYVVGLCLLTMSQLIPSLQPCHVKTCDRAWGIHEVVFFLAIYLVSVATGGYKPALESFGADQFDDNHPKERKKKMSYFN
;
A
#
# COMPACT_ATOMS: atom_id res chain seq x y z
N MET A 1 -8.70 19.37 11.49
CA MET A 1 -9.46 19.39 12.76
C MET A 1 -9.15 18.07 13.46
N ILE A 2 -8.45 18.08 14.59
CA ILE A 2 -8.06 16.86 15.32
C ILE A 2 -9.24 16.48 16.26
N PRO A 3 -9.74 15.23 16.27
CA PRO A 3 -10.91 14.85 17.08
C PRO A 3 -10.60 14.86 18.59
N SER A 4 -11.64 15.01 19.42
CA SER A 4 -11.52 15.22 20.86
C SER A 4 -11.06 13.97 21.64
N ARG A 5 -10.28 14.24 22.71
CA ARG A 5 -9.55 13.29 23.58
C ARG A 5 -10.40 12.18 24.24
N ALA A 6 -11.73 12.32 24.30
CA ALA A 6 -12.62 11.30 24.87
C ALA A 6 -12.95 10.15 23.90
N SER A 7 -12.64 10.30 22.60
CA SER A 7 -12.96 9.34 21.53
C SER A 7 -11.72 8.67 20.92
N THR A 8 -10.51 8.92 21.45
CA THR A 8 -9.24 8.53 20.80
C THR A 8 -8.78 7.08 21.03
N GLY A 9 -9.36 6.35 22.00
CA GLY A 9 -8.99 4.95 22.26
C GLY A 9 -9.25 4.01 21.08
N VAL A 10 -10.35 4.23 20.35
CA VAL A 10 -10.73 3.44 19.17
C VAL A 10 -9.79 3.69 17.98
N TRP A 11 -9.30 4.92 17.83
CA TRP A 11 -8.38 5.30 16.76
C TRP A 11 -7.03 4.59 16.87
N LYS A 12 -6.48 4.41 18.08
CA LYS A 12 -5.22 3.67 18.27
C LYS A 12 -5.33 2.23 17.78
N ALA A 13 -6.42 1.53 18.14
CA ALA A 13 -6.66 0.17 17.67
C ALA A 13 -6.86 0.11 16.14
N ALA A 14 -7.59 1.07 15.57
CA ALA A 14 -7.81 1.15 14.12
C ALA A 14 -6.49 1.35 13.34
N LEU A 15 -5.58 2.18 13.83
CA LEU A 15 -4.27 2.39 13.19
C LEU A 15 -3.43 1.11 13.19
N PHE A 16 -3.38 0.39 14.32
CA PHE A 16 -2.68 -0.91 14.40
C PHE A 16 -3.28 -1.95 13.45
N ILE A 17 -4.62 -2.01 13.34
CA ILE A 17 -5.29 -2.93 12.42
C ILE A 17 -4.94 -2.58 10.98
N ILE A 18 -4.96 -1.29 10.60
CA ILE A 18 -4.63 -0.84 9.24
C ILE A 18 -3.17 -1.17 8.90
N GLU A 19 -2.23 -0.89 9.82
CA GLU A 19 -0.82 -1.21 9.63
C GLU A 19 -0.59 -2.72 9.47
N PHE A 20 -1.25 -3.53 10.30
CA PHE A 20 -1.16 -4.98 10.22
C PHE A 20 -1.71 -5.52 8.89
N ILE A 21 -2.88 -5.04 8.45
CA ILE A 21 -3.48 -5.44 7.17
C ILE A 21 -2.58 -5.04 6.00
N GLU A 22 -1.99 -3.85 6.03
CA GLU A 22 -1.08 -3.42 4.97
C GLU A 22 0.17 -4.30 4.91
N ARG A 23 0.80 -4.60 6.04
CA ARG A 23 1.94 -5.52 6.10
C ARG A 23 1.58 -6.90 5.54
N LEU A 24 0.41 -7.42 5.92
CA LEU A 24 -0.10 -8.70 5.43
C LEU A 24 -0.25 -8.67 3.89
N CYS A 25 -0.89 -7.63 3.35
CA CYS A 25 -1.06 -7.46 1.91
C CYS A 25 0.29 -7.30 1.18
N TYR A 26 1.22 -6.51 1.72
CA TYR A 26 2.54 -6.31 1.13
C TYR A 26 3.30 -7.64 1.02
N PHE A 27 3.35 -8.43 2.10
CA PHE A 27 3.99 -9.75 2.08
C PHE A 27 3.25 -10.72 1.15
N GLY A 28 1.92 -10.66 1.11
CA GLY A 28 1.11 -11.46 0.18
C GLY A 28 1.44 -11.18 -1.28
N ILE A 29 1.57 -9.91 -1.66
CA ILE A 29 1.97 -9.51 -3.02
C ILE A 29 3.43 -9.90 -3.27
N SER A 30 4.35 -9.50 -2.39
CA SER A 30 5.79 -9.69 -2.58
C SER A 30 6.19 -11.16 -2.72
N THR A 31 5.61 -12.06 -1.93
CA THR A 31 5.95 -13.49 -1.97
C THR A 31 5.39 -14.19 -3.19
N ASN A 32 4.22 -13.76 -3.68
CA ASN A 32 3.56 -14.37 -4.83
C ASN A 32 3.96 -13.73 -6.17
N LEU A 33 4.56 -12.53 -6.17
CA LEU A 33 4.83 -11.77 -7.39
C LEU A 33 5.70 -12.53 -8.40
N ILE A 34 6.82 -13.14 -7.95
CA ILE A 34 7.70 -13.93 -8.84
C ILE A 34 6.93 -15.10 -9.46
N THR A 35 6.21 -15.85 -8.62
CA THR A 35 5.40 -17.00 -9.07
C THR A 35 4.34 -16.56 -10.06
N TYR A 36 3.67 -15.43 -9.81
CA TYR A 36 2.62 -14.91 -10.68
C TYR A 36 3.16 -14.48 -12.04
N LEU A 37 4.24 -13.69 -12.06
CA LEU A 37 4.86 -13.25 -13.31
C LEU A 37 5.41 -14.42 -14.13
N THR A 38 5.93 -15.46 -13.47
CA THR A 38 6.50 -16.64 -14.13
C THR A 38 5.42 -17.62 -14.62
N LYS A 39 4.40 -17.92 -13.80
CA LYS A 39 3.41 -18.99 -14.06
C LYS A 39 2.14 -18.50 -14.73
N VAL A 40 1.75 -17.25 -14.50
CA VAL A 40 0.48 -16.69 -14.99
C VAL A 40 0.71 -15.75 -16.16
N ILE A 41 1.67 -14.83 -16.05
CA ILE A 41 2.01 -13.91 -17.15
C ILE A 41 2.93 -14.59 -18.18
N CYS A 42 3.63 -15.66 -17.77
CA CYS A 42 4.60 -16.41 -18.59
C CYS A 42 5.77 -15.54 -19.07
N GLN A 43 6.26 -14.64 -18.20
CA GLN A 43 7.46 -13.85 -18.48
C GLN A 43 8.74 -14.68 -18.31
N ASP A 44 9.77 -14.35 -19.11
CA ASP A 44 11.12 -14.87 -18.93
C ASP A 44 11.71 -14.44 -17.57
N ILE A 45 12.52 -15.31 -16.96
CA ILE A 45 13.12 -15.10 -15.63
C ILE A 45 13.85 -13.75 -15.55
N LYS A 46 14.53 -13.32 -16.63
CA LYS A 46 15.22 -12.03 -16.70
C LYS A 46 14.25 -10.85 -16.55
N ASN A 47 13.09 -10.94 -17.21
CA ASN A 47 12.06 -9.90 -17.16
C ASN A 47 11.31 -9.90 -15.83
N VAL A 48 11.07 -11.09 -15.25
CA VAL A 48 10.49 -11.24 -13.91
C VAL A 48 11.37 -10.54 -12.87
N ALA A 49 12.66 -10.86 -12.83
CA ALA A 49 13.60 -10.26 -11.87
C ALA A 49 13.67 -8.73 -12.01
N ARG A 50 13.69 -8.23 -13.25
CA ARG A 50 13.66 -6.78 -13.51
C ARG A 50 12.39 -6.13 -12.98
N SER A 51 11.22 -6.70 -13.29
CA SER A 51 9.93 -6.13 -12.89
C SER A 51 9.76 -6.13 -11.38
N VAL A 52 10.19 -7.18 -10.69
CA VAL A 52 10.19 -7.25 -9.23
C VAL A 52 11.11 -6.20 -8.63
N ASN A 53 12.33 -6.05 -9.14
CA ASN A 53 13.26 -5.03 -8.65
C ASN A 53 12.73 -3.61 -8.85
N TYR A 54 12.05 -3.33 -9.97
CA TYR A 54 11.39 -2.04 -10.18
C TYR A 54 10.23 -1.83 -9.22
N TRP A 55 9.38 -2.83 -9.01
CA TRP A 55 8.29 -2.73 -8.06
C TRP A 55 8.78 -2.48 -6.63
N VAL A 56 9.82 -3.20 -6.18
CA VAL A 56 10.45 -2.98 -4.87
C VAL A 56 11.09 -1.58 -4.79
N GLY A 57 11.81 -1.15 -5.83
CA GLY A 57 12.43 0.17 -5.88
C GLY A 57 11.40 1.31 -5.82
N VAL A 58 10.31 1.20 -6.57
CA VAL A 58 9.21 2.18 -6.52
C VAL A 58 8.57 2.18 -5.14
N THR A 59 8.23 1.00 -4.60
CA THR A 59 7.56 0.90 -3.29
C THR A 59 8.41 1.43 -2.13
N THR A 60 9.74 1.33 -2.23
CA THR A 60 10.66 1.87 -1.21
C THR A 60 10.92 3.37 -1.35
N MET A 61 10.87 3.93 -2.56
CA MET A 61 11.03 5.37 -2.79
C MET A 61 9.75 6.17 -2.54
N MET A 62 8.58 5.56 -2.76
CA MET A 62 7.30 6.28 -2.68
C MET A 62 6.97 6.89 -1.31
N PRO A 63 7.38 6.32 -0.17
CA PRO A 63 7.23 6.96 1.14
C PRO A 63 7.88 8.34 1.25
N LEU A 64 9.04 8.54 0.61
CA LEU A 64 9.73 9.84 0.62
C LEU A 64 8.89 10.90 -0.10
N ILE A 65 8.35 10.54 -1.26
CA ILE A 65 7.51 11.42 -2.07
C ILE A 65 6.18 11.67 -1.36
N GLY A 66 5.56 10.62 -0.81
CA GLY A 66 4.31 10.70 -0.08
C GLY A 66 4.39 11.59 1.15
N GLY A 67 5.45 11.44 1.95
CA GLY A 67 5.70 12.30 3.12
C GLY A 67 5.89 13.76 2.73
N PHE A 68 6.73 14.03 1.71
CA PHE A 68 6.94 15.39 1.20
C PHE A 68 5.63 16.07 0.75
N LEU A 69 4.77 15.34 0.02
CA LEU A 69 3.47 15.85 -0.43
C LEU A 69 2.49 16.07 0.73
N ALA A 70 2.51 15.19 1.73
CA ALA A 70 1.70 15.32 2.94
C ALA A 70 2.04 16.58 3.73
N ASP A 71 3.35 16.85 3.89
CA ASP A 71 3.85 17.97 4.68
C ASP A 71 3.77 19.31 3.93
N SER A 72 3.90 19.30 2.60
CA SER A 72 3.98 20.54 1.81
C SER A 72 2.64 21.03 1.26
N TYR A 73 1.70 20.13 0.89
CA TYR A 73 0.53 20.52 0.10
C TYR A 73 -0.81 20.00 0.64
N LEU A 74 -0.93 18.70 0.90
CA LEU A 74 -2.25 18.08 1.17
C LEU A 74 -2.66 18.10 2.64
N GLY A 75 -1.69 18.16 3.55
CA GLY A 75 -1.90 17.92 4.97
C GLY A 75 -2.06 16.43 5.29
N ARG A 76 -1.69 16.06 6.52
CA ARG A 76 -1.56 14.67 6.97
C ARG A 76 -2.86 13.85 6.83
N PHE A 77 -4.00 14.39 7.30
CA PHE A 77 -5.27 13.67 7.29
C PHE A 77 -5.79 13.39 5.87
N ASN A 78 -5.72 14.38 4.98
CA ASN A 78 -6.16 14.21 3.59
C ASN A 78 -5.26 13.22 2.84
N MET A 79 -3.95 13.22 3.13
CA MET A 79 -3.03 12.25 2.54
C MET A 79 -3.37 10.82 2.96
N VAL A 80 -3.74 10.58 4.23
CA VAL A 80 -4.21 9.26 4.69
C VAL A 80 -5.44 8.84 3.90
N LEU A 81 -6.48 9.69 3.83
CA LEU A 81 -7.72 9.36 3.11
C LEU A 81 -7.49 9.09 1.63
N LEU A 82 -6.68 9.91 0.96
CA LEU A 82 -6.33 9.73 -0.44
C LEU A 82 -5.59 8.42 -0.66
N SER A 83 -4.58 8.15 0.16
CA SER A 83 -3.77 6.93 0.08
C SER A 83 -4.59 5.68 0.32
N SER A 84 -5.46 5.68 1.34
CA SER A 84 -6.40 4.58 1.61
C SER A 84 -7.37 4.35 0.44
N SER A 85 -7.87 5.42 -0.18
CA SER A 85 -8.76 5.32 -1.34
C SER A 85 -8.05 4.68 -2.53
N ILE A 86 -6.83 5.13 -2.83
CA ILE A 86 -5.99 4.56 -3.91
C ILE A 86 -5.67 3.09 -3.62
N TYR A 87 -5.42 2.74 -2.35
CA TYR A 87 -5.12 1.37 -1.93
C TYR A 87 -6.29 0.43 -2.25
N VAL A 88 -7.51 0.81 -1.87
CA VAL A 88 -8.72 0.04 -2.14
C VAL A 88 -8.92 -0.13 -3.65
N VAL A 89 -8.75 0.94 -4.44
CA VAL A 89 -8.83 0.86 -5.90
C VAL A 89 -7.80 -0.12 -6.47
N GLY A 90 -6.55 -0.09 -6.01
CA GLY A 90 -5.50 -1.02 -6.44
C GLY A 90 -5.86 -2.49 -6.14
N LEU A 91 -6.38 -2.78 -4.95
CA LEU A 91 -6.84 -4.13 -4.59
C LEU A 91 -8.08 -4.56 -5.39
N CYS A 92 -9.03 -3.65 -5.61
CA CYS A 92 -10.19 -3.92 -6.46
C CYS A 92 -9.76 -4.23 -7.90
N LEU A 93 -8.80 -3.50 -8.46
CA LEU A 93 -8.27 -3.78 -9.80
C LEU A 93 -7.56 -5.14 -9.85
N LEU A 94 -6.74 -5.47 -8.86
CA LEU A 94 -6.09 -6.79 -8.75
C LEU A 94 -7.12 -7.93 -8.73
N THR A 95 -8.15 -7.82 -7.89
CA THR A 95 -9.19 -8.85 -7.77
C THR A 95 -10.05 -8.95 -9.04
N MET A 96 -10.47 -7.81 -9.60
CA MET A 96 -11.26 -7.78 -10.84
C MET A 96 -10.50 -8.34 -12.04
N SER A 97 -9.18 -8.16 -12.11
CA SER A 97 -8.34 -8.73 -13.17
C SER A 97 -8.38 -10.26 -13.23
N GLN A 98 -8.72 -10.92 -12.11
CA GLN A 98 -8.84 -12.38 -12.02
C GLN A 98 -10.28 -12.87 -12.18
N LEU A 99 -11.24 -12.08 -11.69
CA LEU A 99 -12.66 -12.44 -11.67
C LEU A 99 -13.36 -12.19 -13.01
N ILE A 100 -12.98 -11.14 -13.75
CA ILE A 100 -13.63 -10.77 -15.00
C ILE A 100 -13.04 -11.61 -16.14
N PRO A 101 -13.83 -12.46 -16.83
CA PRO A 101 -13.33 -13.34 -17.90
C PRO A 101 -12.64 -12.57 -19.05
N SER A 102 -13.07 -11.34 -19.32
CA SER A 102 -12.47 -10.46 -20.32
C SER A 102 -11.11 -9.90 -19.94
N LEU A 103 -10.77 -9.89 -18.64
CA LEU A 103 -9.47 -9.46 -18.13
C LEU A 103 -8.60 -10.64 -17.70
N GLN A 104 -9.07 -11.87 -17.80
CA GLN A 104 -8.29 -13.02 -17.39
C GLN A 104 -7.03 -13.19 -18.25
N PRO A 105 -5.94 -13.69 -17.65
CA PRO A 105 -4.66 -13.88 -18.36
C PRO A 105 -4.84 -14.82 -19.55
N CYS A 106 -5.70 -15.85 -19.41
CA CYS A 106 -6.13 -16.70 -20.52
C CYS A 106 -7.49 -17.35 -20.37
N HIS A 107 -8.17 -17.53 -21.50
CA HIS A 107 -9.46 -18.20 -21.64
C HIS A 107 -9.33 -19.74 -21.80
N VAL A 108 -8.13 -20.23 -22.16
CA VAL A 108 -7.84 -21.65 -22.42
C VAL A 108 -6.71 -22.11 -21.49
N LYS A 109 -6.78 -23.36 -21.00
CA LYS A 109 -5.89 -23.94 -19.95
C LYS A 109 -4.38 -23.91 -20.25
N THR A 110 -3.98 -23.68 -21.50
CA THR A 110 -2.58 -23.60 -21.94
C THR A 110 -2.38 -22.32 -22.72
N CYS A 111 -1.63 -21.39 -22.13
CA CYS A 111 -1.24 -20.16 -22.79
C CYS A 111 0.25 -19.91 -22.63
N ASP A 112 0.90 -19.66 -23.75
CA ASP A 112 2.32 -19.31 -23.80
C ASP A 112 2.56 -17.88 -23.28
N ARG A 113 1.54 -17.01 -23.31
CA ARG A 113 1.62 -15.63 -22.83
C ARG A 113 0.26 -15.10 -22.41
N ALA A 114 0.22 -14.38 -21.27
CA ALA A 114 -0.99 -13.68 -20.86
C ALA A 114 -1.39 -12.59 -21.86
N TRP A 115 -2.70 -12.33 -21.95
CA TRP A 115 -3.22 -11.26 -22.78
C TRP A 115 -2.65 -9.91 -22.33
N GLY A 116 -2.19 -9.07 -23.27
CA GLY A 116 -1.47 -7.83 -22.94
C GLY A 116 -2.28 -6.88 -22.04
N ILE A 117 -3.61 -6.91 -22.14
CA ILE A 117 -4.51 -6.11 -21.27
C ILE A 117 -4.40 -6.57 -19.81
N HIS A 118 -4.36 -7.89 -19.56
CA HIS A 118 -4.21 -8.43 -18.19
C HIS A 118 -2.88 -8.00 -17.57
N GLU A 119 -1.79 -8.10 -18.33
CA GLU A 119 -0.45 -7.68 -17.90
C GLU A 119 -0.44 -6.19 -17.53
N VAL A 120 -1.01 -5.32 -18.37
CA VAL A 120 -1.09 -3.87 -18.10
C VAL A 120 -1.93 -3.57 -16.86
N VAL A 121 -3.10 -4.20 -16.72
CA VAL A 121 -3.99 -3.99 -15.56
C VAL A 121 -3.32 -4.50 -14.27
N PHE A 122 -2.66 -5.65 -14.32
CA PHE A 122 -1.90 -6.18 -13.19
C PHE A 122 -0.80 -5.22 -12.75
N PHE A 123 0.04 -4.74 -13.68
CA PHE A 123 1.11 -3.80 -13.35
C PHE A 123 0.55 -2.47 -12.82
N LEU A 124 -0.50 -1.93 -13.45
CA LEU A 124 -1.17 -0.73 -12.97
C LEU A 124 -1.65 -0.90 -11.53
N ALA A 125 -2.27 -2.04 -11.23
CA ALA A 125 -2.81 -2.31 -9.92
C ALA A 125 -1.73 -2.46 -8.83
N ILE A 126 -0.64 -3.21 -9.08
CA ILE A 126 0.46 -3.32 -8.11
C ILE A 126 1.20 -1.99 -7.90
N TYR A 127 1.31 -1.14 -8.93
CA TYR A 127 1.92 0.18 -8.78
C TYR A 127 0.99 1.17 -8.07
N LEU A 128 -0.33 1.09 -8.25
CA LEU A 128 -1.29 1.85 -7.45
C LEU A 128 -1.19 1.47 -5.96
N VAL A 129 -1.03 0.19 -5.66
CA VAL A 129 -0.76 -0.28 -4.30
C VAL A 129 0.55 0.31 -3.77
N SER A 130 1.64 0.32 -4.56
CA SER A 130 2.91 0.97 -4.17
C SER A 130 2.76 2.47 -3.88
N VAL A 131 2.01 3.19 -4.72
CA VAL A 131 1.70 4.62 -4.53
C VAL A 131 0.97 4.85 -3.21
N ALA A 132 -0.08 4.05 -2.96
CA ALA A 132 -0.84 4.13 -1.73
C ALA A 132 0.00 3.78 -0.49
N THR A 133 0.84 2.74 -0.57
CA THR A 133 1.78 2.38 0.51
C THR A 133 2.73 3.52 0.85
N GLY A 134 3.19 4.27 -0.17
CA GLY A 134 4.04 5.44 0.02
C GLY A 134 3.36 6.59 0.77
N GLY A 135 2.10 6.89 0.43
CA GLY A 135 1.38 7.99 1.08
C GLY A 135 0.87 7.67 2.49
N TYR A 136 0.46 6.42 2.74
CA TYR A 136 -0.16 6.06 4.01
C TYR A 136 0.86 5.94 5.16
N LYS A 137 2.06 5.38 4.93
CA LYS A 137 3.06 5.12 6.00
C LYS A 137 3.45 6.35 6.81
N PRO A 138 4.00 7.42 6.21
CA PRO A 138 4.46 8.59 6.96
C PRO A 138 3.30 9.32 7.64
N ALA A 139 2.11 9.27 7.01
CA ALA A 139 0.92 9.93 7.52
C ALA A 139 0.28 9.16 8.69
N LEU A 140 0.35 7.81 8.68
CA LEU A 140 -0.13 6.95 9.77
C LEU A 140 0.74 7.10 11.02
N GLU A 141 2.07 7.05 10.87
CA GLU A 141 3.02 7.22 11.97
C GLU A 141 2.89 8.62 12.61
N SER A 142 2.81 9.66 11.77
CA SER A 142 2.60 11.03 12.24
C SER A 142 1.25 11.20 12.94
N PHE A 143 0.17 10.61 12.39
CA PHE A 143 -1.16 10.67 13.02
C PHE A 143 -1.21 9.90 14.35
N GLY A 144 -0.53 8.76 14.44
CA GLY A 144 -0.37 7.99 15.68
C GLY A 144 0.38 8.79 16.74
N ALA A 145 1.42 9.52 16.33
CA ALA A 145 2.17 10.42 17.21
C ALA A 145 1.36 11.64 17.67
N ASP A 146 0.50 12.16 16.80
CA ASP A 146 -0.43 13.26 17.10
C ASP A 146 -1.54 12.85 18.09
N GLN A 147 -1.66 11.56 18.45
CA GLN A 147 -2.56 11.08 19.51
C GLN A 147 -2.04 11.33 20.94
N PHE A 148 -0.82 11.85 21.11
CA PHE A 148 -0.22 12.14 22.41
C PHE A 148 -0.08 13.65 22.61
N ASP A 149 -0.55 14.17 23.75
CA ASP A 149 -0.43 15.60 24.05
C ASP A 149 0.98 15.94 24.56
N ASP A 150 1.67 16.82 23.84
CA ASP A 150 3.03 17.28 24.18
C ASP A 150 3.07 18.11 25.46
N ASN A 151 1.94 18.70 25.87
CA ASN A 151 1.82 19.50 27.09
C ASN A 151 1.63 18.63 28.35
N HIS A 152 1.29 17.34 28.19
CA HIS A 152 1.17 16.41 29.30
C HIS A 152 2.49 15.62 29.50
N PRO A 153 3.23 15.81 30.62
CA PRO A 153 4.55 15.20 30.80
C PRO A 153 4.55 13.67 30.83
N LYS A 154 3.43 13.03 31.21
CA LYS A 154 3.26 11.57 31.15
C LYS A 154 2.98 11.06 29.74
N GLU A 155 2.22 11.80 28.92
CA GLU A 155 1.90 11.42 27.55
C GLU A 155 3.08 11.66 26.61
N ARG A 156 3.86 12.72 26.84
CA ARG A 156 5.13 12.98 26.12
C ARG A 156 6.14 11.85 26.28
N LYS A 157 6.28 11.27 27.49
CA LYS A 157 7.10 10.07 27.71
C LYS A 157 6.59 8.85 26.94
N LYS A 158 5.25 8.69 26.80
CA LYS A 158 4.65 7.61 26.02
C LYS A 158 4.83 7.80 24.51
N LYS A 159 4.80 9.05 24.01
CA LYS A 159 5.12 9.39 22.61
C LYS A 159 6.56 9.00 22.26
N MET A 160 7.52 9.29 23.13
CA MET A 160 8.92 8.86 22.96
C MET A 160 9.09 7.33 22.94
N SER A 161 8.21 6.60 23.63
CA SER A 161 8.18 5.13 23.61
C SER A 161 7.39 4.55 22.42
N TYR A 162 6.62 5.36 21.70
CA TYR A 162 5.89 4.92 20.50
C TYR A 162 6.82 4.80 19.29
N PHE A 163 7.90 5.59 19.28
CA PHE A 163 8.93 5.59 18.23
C PHE A 163 10.19 4.76 18.58
N ASN A 164 10.29 4.23 19.80
CA ASN A 164 11.34 3.30 20.23
C ASN A 164 10.84 1.86 20.15
#